data_AF-A0A077QHF4-F1
#
_entry.id   AF-A0A077QHF4-F1
#
_cell.length_a   1.000
_cell.length_b   1.000
_cell.length_c   1.000
_cell.angle_alpha   90.00
_cell.angle_beta   90.00
_cell.angle_gamma   90.00
#
_symmetry.space_group_name_H-M   'P 1'
#
loop_
_entity.id
_entity.type
_entity.pdbx_description
1 polymer ?
#
loop_
_entity_poly.entity_id
_entity_poly.type
_entity_poly.pdbx_seq_one_letter_code
_entity_poly.pdbx_strand_id
1 'polypeptide(L)'
;MAGSLTGPVRIMNFIERERRAGRHWVQYDNVFSFAYNGSANIIRHVSYPFLYIKFAHHGTAVEISYVTGLSPSLNLYEPPSWNIDNVRQLPASMRHIIEDIHHSW
;
A
#
# COMPACT_ATOMS: atom_id res chain seq x y z
N MET A 1 9.60 -2.82 -29.06
CA MET A 1 8.90 -1.75 -28.32
C MET A 1 8.05 -2.42 -27.25
N ALA A 2 8.37 -2.26 -25.97
CA ALA A 2 7.53 -2.79 -24.90
C ALA A 2 6.27 -1.92 -24.81
N GLY A 3 5.09 -2.51 -25.05
CA GLY A 3 3.81 -1.80 -24.90
C GLY A 3 3.59 -1.34 -23.47
N SER A 4 2.80 -0.28 -23.29
CA SER A 4 2.45 0.24 -21.97
C SER A 4 1.83 -0.88 -21.12
N LEU A 5 2.44 -1.19 -19.98
CA LEU A 5 1.93 -2.22 -19.07
C LEU A 5 0.49 -1.87 -18.68
N THR A 6 -0.43 -2.83 -18.85
CA THR A 6 -1.82 -2.67 -18.41
C THR A 6 -1.87 -2.45 -16.89
N GLY A 7 -2.93 -1.79 -16.39
CA GLY A 7 -3.06 -1.52 -14.96
C GLY A 7 -2.89 -2.74 -14.06
N PRO A 8 -3.53 -3.89 -14.35
CA PRO A 8 -3.32 -5.12 -13.60
C PRO A 8 -1.85 -5.58 -13.55
N VAL A 9 -1.09 -5.40 -14.64
CA VAL A 9 0.33 -5.78 -14.67
C VAL A 9 1.17 -4.85 -13.79
N ARG A 10 0.88 -3.54 -13.77
CA ARG A 10 1.57 -2.60 -12.88
C ARG A 10 1.34 -2.94 -11.40
N ILE A 11 0.11 -3.28 -11.05
CA ILE A 11 -0.26 -3.69 -9.70
C ILE A 11 0.43 -5.00 -9.33
N MET A 12 0.41 -6.00 -10.21
CA MET A 12 1.13 -7.26 -9.96
C MET A 12 2.63 -7.05 -9.81
N ASN A 13 3.24 -6.19 -10.64
CA ASN A 13 4.66 -5.85 -10.49
C ASN A 13 4.96 -5.19 -9.13
N PHE A 14 4.08 -4.32 -8.66
CA PHE A 14 4.17 -3.77 -7.30
C PHE A 14 4.11 -4.89 -6.26
N ILE A 15 3.09 -5.74 -6.30
CA ILE A 15 2.92 -6.83 -5.33
C ILE A 15 4.11 -7.82 -5.34
N GLU A 16 4.63 -8.17 -6.52
CA GLU A 16 5.82 -9.03 -6.64
C GLU A 16 7.09 -8.36 -6.11
N ARG A 17 7.27 -7.05 -6.36
CA ARG A 17 8.39 -6.28 -5.80
C ARG A 17 8.33 -6.29 -4.27
N GLU A 18 7.16 -5.99 -3.71
CA GLU A 18 6.94 -5.98 -2.26
C GLU A 18 7.18 -7.37 -1.66
N ARG A 19 6.70 -8.44 -2.32
CA ARG A 19 6.97 -9.81 -1.91
C ARG A 19 8.45 -10.15 -1.89
N ARG A 20 9.22 -9.71 -2.89
CA ARG A 20 10.69 -9.89 -2.93
C ARG A 20 11.39 -9.13 -1.80
N ALA A 21 10.82 -8.02 -1.34
CA ALA A 21 11.27 -7.29 -0.16
C ALA A 21 10.76 -7.89 1.18
N GLY A 22 10.11 -9.06 1.14
CA GLY A 22 9.56 -9.74 2.32
C GLY A 22 8.25 -9.13 2.85
N ARG A 23 7.60 -8.25 2.09
CA ARG A 23 6.36 -7.56 2.46
C ARG A 23 5.18 -8.20 1.75
N HIS A 24 4.38 -8.96 2.48
CA HIS A 24 3.28 -9.73 1.93
C HIS A 24 1.97 -8.94 2.01
N TRP A 25 1.62 -8.28 0.91
CA TRP A 25 0.35 -7.57 0.76
C TRP A 25 -0.77 -8.55 0.43
N VAL A 26 -1.90 -8.43 1.14
CA VAL A 26 -3.08 -9.29 0.98
C VAL A 26 -4.21 -8.48 0.36
N GLN A 27 -4.93 -9.05 -0.60
CA GLN A 27 -6.10 -8.41 -1.19
C GLN A 27 -7.17 -8.17 -0.12
N TYR A 28 -7.66 -6.93 0.00
CA TYR A 28 -8.53 -6.54 1.13
C TYR A 28 -10.03 -6.58 0.80
N ASP A 29 -10.47 -5.79 -0.19
CA ASP A 29 -11.90 -5.68 -0.55
C ASP A 29 -12.16 -6.02 -2.04
N ASN A 30 -11.32 -5.51 -2.93
CA ASN A 30 -11.42 -5.66 -4.38
C ASN A 30 -10.04 -5.94 -5.01
N VAL A 31 -10.01 -6.23 -6.31
CA VAL A 31 -8.79 -6.64 -7.07
C VAL A 31 -7.69 -5.57 -7.05
N PHE A 32 -8.05 -4.33 -6.78
CA PHE A 32 -7.18 -3.16 -6.78
C PHE A 32 -6.95 -2.59 -5.38
N SER A 33 -7.27 -3.34 -4.33
CA SER A 33 -7.07 -2.92 -2.93
C SER A 33 -6.26 -3.96 -2.18
N PHE A 34 -5.25 -3.52 -1.43
CA PHE A 34 -4.36 -4.40 -0.70
C PHE A 34 -4.09 -3.84 0.68
N ALA A 35 -3.83 -4.76 1.61
CA ALA A 35 -3.51 -4.42 2.99
C ALA A 35 -2.23 -5.13 3.45
N TYR A 36 -1.48 -4.46 4.32
CA TYR A 36 -0.22 -4.94 4.88
C TYR A 36 -0.09 -4.53 6.35
N ASN A 37 0.07 -5.50 7.25
CA ASN A 37 0.14 -5.25 8.70
C ASN A 37 1.55 -5.42 9.31
N GLY A 38 2.61 -5.41 8.49
CA GLY A 38 3.96 -5.63 9.00
C GLY A 38 4.41 -7.10 9.01
N SER A 39 3.55 -8.03 8.60
CA SER A 39 3.89 -9.46 8.59
C SER A 39 4.54 -9.91 7.29
N ALA A 40 5.56 -10.78 7.42
CA ALA A 40 6.12 -11.55 6.31
C ALA A 40 5.29 -12.81 5.97
N ASN A 41 4.26 -13.12 6.77
CA ASN A 41 3.43 -14.30 6.55
C ASN A 41 2.16 -13.95 5.75
N ILE A 42 1.73 -14.88 4.91
CA ILE A 42 0.43 -14.80 4.23
C ILE A 42 -0.66 -15.09 5.27
N ILE A 43 -1.25 -14.03 5.83
CA ILE A 43 -2.36 -14.16 6.77
C ILE A 43 -3.66 -14.02 5.98
N ARG A 44 -4.62 -14.93 6.19
CA ARG A 44 -5.96 -14.86 5.55
C ARG A 44 -6.80 -13.67 6.02
N HIS A 45 -6.49 -13.13 7.21
CA HIS A 45 -7.13 -11.95 7.79
C HIS A 45 -6.06 -10.96 8.22
N VAL A 46 -6.17 -9.71 7.76
CA VAL A 46 -5.23 -8.65 8.13
C VAL A 46 -5.67 -8.04 9.46
N SER A 47 -4.89 -8.29 10.52
CA SER A 47 -5.13 -7.66 11.83
C SER A 47 -4.73 -6.19 11.82
N TYR A 48 -5.44 -5.38 12.59
CA TYR A 48 -5.03 -4.01 12.88
C TYR A 48 -3.73 -3.96 13.72
N PRO A 49 -2.94 -2.89 13.58
CA PRO A 49 -3.04 -1.85 12.56
C PRO A 49 -2.45 -2.32 11.21
N PHE A 50 -2.94 -1.77 10.09
CA PHE A 50 -2.42 -2.09 8.76
C PHE A 50 -2.37 -0.88 7.82
N LEU A 51 -1.45 -0.94 6.85
CA LEU A 51 -1.42 -0.07 5.68
C LEU A 51 -2.42 -0.61 4.65
N TYR A 52 -3.29 0.26 4.17
CA TYR A 52 -4.22 0.03 3.08
C TYR A 52 -3.71 0.80 1.86
N ILE A 53 -3.73 0.18 0.68
CA ILE A 53 -3.46 0.84 -0.59
C ILE A 53 -4.53 0.48 -1.59
N LYS A 54 -5.02 1.49 -2.32
CA LYS A 54 -6.00 1.33 -3.40
C LYS A 54 -5.42 1.84 -4.70
N PHE A 55 -5.65 1.11 -5.76
CA PHE A 55 -5.23 1.43 -7.12
C PHE A 55 -6.42 1.77 -8.02
N ALA A 56 -6.20 2.68 -8.96
CA ALA A 56 -7.09 2.86 -10.10
C ALA A 56 -6.95 1.70 -11.09
N HIS A 57 -7.92 1.56 -11.99
CA HIS A 57 -7.92 0.55 -13.05
C HIS A 57 -6.66 0.58 -13.95
N HIS A 58 -6.00 1.73 -14.06
CA HIS A 58 -4.77 1.90 -14.84
C HIS A 58 -3.49 1.63 -14.04
N GLY A 59 -3.59 1.20 -12.77
CA GLY A 59 -2.49 0.69 -11.96
C GLY A 59 -1.69 1.73 -11.18
N THR A 60 -2.17 2.97 -11.11
CA THR A 60 -1.66 4.01 -10.19
C THR A 60 -2.36 3.88 -8.85
N ALA A 61 -1.68 4.18 -7.75
CA ALA A 61 -2.41 4.30 -6.49
C ALA A 61 -3.23 5.58 -6.46
N VAL A 62 -4.36 5.48 -5.79
CA VAL A 62 -5.30 6.58 -5.57
C VAL A 62 -5.55 6.84 -4.09
N GLU A 63 -5.15 5.92 -3.23
CA GLU A 63 -5.30 6.07 -1.78
C GLU A 63 -4.24 5.23 -1.09
N ILE A 64 -3.61 5.79 -0.06
CA ILE A 64 -2.87 5.03 0.95
C ILE A 64 -3.30 5.51 2.32
N SER A 65 -3.73 4.57 3.17
CA SER A 65 -4.28 4.87 4.49
C SER A 65 -3.66 3.95 5.54
N TYR A 66 -3.41 4.45 6.75
CA TYR A 66 -3.03 3.64 7.91
C TYR A 66 -4.25 3.45 8.82
N VAL A 67 -4.72 2.20 8.90
CA VAL A 67 -5.96 1.82 9.56
C VAL A 67 -5.62 1.15 10.88
N THR A 68 -6.03 1.75 11.99
CA THR A 68 -5.67 1.30 13.35
C THR A 68 -6.76 0.49 14.04
N GLY A 69 -7.93 0.34 13.41
CA GLY A 69 -9.14 -0.24 14.03
C GLY A 69 -9.89 0.73 14.94
N LEU A 70 -9.31 1.91 15.20
CA LEU A 70 -9.97 3.05 15.82
C LEU A 70 -10.29 4.08 14.73
N SER A 71 -11.46 4.71 14.82
CA SER A 71 -11.83 5.79 13.89
C SER A 71 -11.35 7.13 14.47
N PRO A 72 -10.69 8.01 13.69
CA PRO A 72 -10.44 7.93 12.24
C PRO A 72 -9.13 7.21 11.85
N SER A 73 -9.12 6.63 10.65
CA SER A 73 -7.88 6.16 10.01
C SER A 73 -7.03 7.35 9.52
N LEU A 74 -5.71 7.17 9.45
CA LEU A 74 -4.81 8.20 8.95
C LEU A 74 -4.67 8.09 7.44
N ASN A 75 -5.22 9.06 6.70
CA ASN A 75 -4.99 9.15 5.27
C ASN A 75 -3.58 9.69 4.99
N LEU A 76 -2.78 8.95 4.25
CA LEU A 76 -1.37 9.24 3.99
C LEU A 76 -1.15 9.81 2.60
N TYR A 77 -1.94 9.37 1.63
CA TYR A 77 -1.77 9.74 0.22
C TYR A 77 -3.12 9.83 -0.47
N GLU A 78 -3.39 11.01 -1.01
CA GLU A 78 -4.42 11.26 -2.01
C GLU A 78 -3.72 11.96 -3.18
N PRO A 79 -3.66 11.35 -4.37
CA PRO A 79 -2.97 11.95 -5.50
C PRO A 79 -3.44 13.38 -5.75
N PRO A 80 -2.52 14.32 -6.00
CA PRO A 80 -1.07 14.12 -6.21
C PRO A 80 -0.20 14.30 -4.95
N SER A 81 -0.79 14.36 -3.75
CA SER A 81 -0.09 14.83 -2.54
C SER A 81 -0.03 13.80 -1.41
N TRP A 82 1.10 13.81 -0.71
CA TRP A 82 1.27 13.10 0.56
C TRP A 82 0.92 14.01 1.73
N ASN A 83 0.16 13.48 2.69
CA ASN A 83 -0.08 14.15 3.97
C ASN A 83 1.11 13.87 4.91
N ILE A 84 2.11 14.74 4.85
CA ILE A 84 3.36 14.58 5.60
C ILE A 84 3.13 14.54 7.12
N ASP A 85 2.14 15.27 7.63
CA ASP A 85 1.80 15.27 9.05
C ASP A 85 1.26 13.92 9.51
N ASN A 86 0.45 13.25 8.68
CA ASN A 86 -0.03 11.89 8.96
C ASN A 86 1.07 10.84 8.78
N VAL A 87 1.93 10.98 7.77
CA VAL A 87 3.10 10.11 7.57
C VAL A 87 4.03 10.15 8.78
N ARG A 88 4.22 11.33 9.39
CA ARG A 88 5.04 11.52 10.59
C ARG A 88 4.47 10.88 11.85
N GLN A 89 3.18 10.55 11.87
CA GLN A 89 2.53 9.86 12.99
C GLN A 89 2.71 8.33 12.93
N LEU A 90 3.20 7.78 11.80
CA LEU A 90 3.37 6.35 11.65
C LEU A 90 4.49 5.79 12.54
N PRO A 91 4.34 4.55 13.06
CA PRO A 91 5.46 3.81 13.62
C PRO A 91 6.63 3.73 12.63
N ALA A 92 7.87 3.74 13.12
CA ALA A 92 9.07 3.76 12.28
C ALA A 92 9.07 2.64 11.22
N SER A 93 8.64 1.43 11.59
CA SER A 93 8.53 0.29 10.69
C SER A 93 7.60 0.53 9.50
N MET A 94 6.47 1.22 9.72
CA MET A 94 5.51 1.54 8.64
C MET A 94 5.95 2.75 7.83
N ARG A 95 6.58 3.73 8.49
CA ARG A 95 7.11 4.93 7.83
C ARG A 95 8.16 4.60 6.77
N HIS A 96 9.09 3.69 7.08
CA HIS A 96 10.09 3.26 6.12
C HIS A 96 9.47 2.64 4.87
N ILE A 97 8.37 1.89 5.00
CA ILE A 97 7.67 1.29 3.85
C ILE A 97 7.00 2.37 3.00
N ILE A 98 6.39 3.37 3.64
CA ILE A 98 5.80 4.51 2.96
C ILE A 98 6.86 5.32 2.20
N GLU A 99 8.01 5.57 2.82
CA GLU A 99 9.15 6.23 2.17
C GLU A 99 9.65 5.41 0.96
N ASP A 100 9.74 4.08 1.10
CA ASP A 100 10.14 3.17 0.02
C ASP A 100 9.15 3.22 -1.15
N ILE A 101 7.84 3.23 -0.86
CA ILE A 101 6.77 3.37 -1.87
C ILE A 101 6.84 4.74 -2.55
N HIS A 102 7.05 5.81 -1.79
CA HIS A 102 7.13 7.17 -2.32
C HIS A 102 8.28 7.35 -3.32
N HIS A 103 9.45 6.76 -3.06
CA HIS A 103 10.60 6.83 -3.96
C HIS A 103 10.50 5.88 -5.17
N SER A 104 9.61 4.89 -5.13
CA SER A 104 9.56 3.80 -6.11
C SER A 104 8.44 3.95 -7.15
N TRP A 105 7.80 5.11 -7.25
CA TRP A 105 6.76 5.42 -8.24
C TRP A 105 7.20 6.44 -9.29
#